data_AF-A0A2E1V202-F1
#
_entry.id   AF-A0A2E1V202-F1
#
_cell.length_a   1.000
_cell.length_b   1.000
_cell.length_c   1.000
_cell.angle_alpha   90.00
_cell.angle_beta   90.00
_cell.angle_gamma   90.00
#
_symmetry.space_group_name_H-M   'P 1'
#
loop_
_entity.id
_entity.type
_entity.pdbx_description
1 polymer ?
#
loop_
_entity_poly.entity_id
_entity_poly.type
_entity_poly.pdbx_seq_one_letter_code
_entity_poly.pdbx_strand_id
1 'polypeptide(L)'
;MERFVEEQSHRFPKEDCLRIDLHCHDFNSDVPDEIIGRMTRSRETWLETKTLISALKRSGMDLFTVTNHNNARSCWALKEQGHDVLAAAEFTCFVPDFEVYIHVLTYGFSPQQEEHLQRLRGNLYEFLEFANWNQIPTAWAHPLYVYGMSGLPPMAFWEKLTVVFQRFEVLNGHRDAWQNLLFKTWLESLDRQKIEEMAKRSGVAPGEFCSRPYEKDMLGGSDCHMGLFVGSCGSHLYVPNLRELREHTSLESLARQALWTGRVAPFGRYSDERRIAAALLDYYCQAQMNLEDAGLIRLLLHRGTASQKLVAYAFTNAVLELRRHKMTSRFIKAAHGALHGKSPGFVTKWVSNRSIRPVIQELEHIASSRRAGPIEFEEAVIEGIPKVQRHLASLFAKRLTTKVEKLNGAASIAEGKSAAELIEDFEIPIHFRAMLGSRRDSKAKQGDKKNLSEWMDGLPFPALATALLVTSQFSAAKTMFGSRPILQEFSERVGAYQHPERAL
;
A
#
# COMPACT_ATOMS: atom_id res chain seq x y z
N MET A 1 17.37 -9.17 -7.45
CA MET A 1 17.03 -8.67 -6.09
C MET A 1 17.29 -9.71 -5.02
N GLU A 2 16.85 -10.97 -5.16
CA GLU A 2 17.08 -12.01 -4.13
C GLU A 2 18.55 -12.16 -3.75
N ARG A 3 19.44 -12.30 -4.74
CA ARG A 3 20.90 -12.33 -4.52
C ARG A 3 21.42 -11.12 -3.73
N PHE A 4 20.89 -9.92 -4.00
CA PHE A 4 21.28 -8.72 -3.27
C PHE A 4 20.86 -8.80 -1.79
N VAL A 5 19.64 -9.25 -1.51
CA VAL A 5 19.17 -9.43 -0.12
C VAL A 5 20.01 -10.49 0.61
N GLU A 6 20.38 -11.57 -0.09
CA GLU A 6 21.27 -12.60 0.45
C GLU A 6 22.65 -12.02 0.78
N GLU A 7 23.28 -11.28 -0.14
CA GLU A 7 24.56 -10.59 0.08
C GLU A 7 24.49 -9.62 1.27
N GLN A 8 23.41 -8.84 1.39
CA GLN A 8 23.21 -7.93 2.52
C GLN A 8 23.03 -8.66 3.86
N SER A 9 22.47 -9.87 3.85
CA SER A 9 22.29 -10.69 5.06
C SER A 9 23.61 -11.20 5.67
N HIS A 10 24.69 -11.17 4.88
CA HIS A 10 26.06 -11.55 5.29
C HIS A 10 26.97 -10.34 5.51
N ARG A 11 26.48 -9.11 5.31
CA ARG A 11 27.29 -7.89 5.41
C ARG A 11 27.81 -7.62 6.82
N PHE A 12 27.08 -8.04 7.85
CA PHE A 12 27.42 -7.82 9.25
C PHE A 12 27.14 -9.08 10.10
N PRO A 13 27.84 -9.26 11.24
CA PRO A 13 27.52 -10.30 12.21
C PRO A 13 26.10 -10.13 12.76
N LYS A 14 25.29 -11.19 12.73
CA LYS A 14 23.86 -11.13 13.06
C LYS A 14 23.60 -10.82 14.53
N GLU A 15 24.47 -11.29 15.41
CA GLU A 15 24.44 -11.09 16.85
C GLU A 15 24.65 -9.63 17.27
N ASP A 16 25.28 -8.84 16.40
CA ASP A 16 25.56 -7.42 16.60
C ASP A 16 24.63 -6.52 15.77
N CYS A 17 23.53 -7.06 15.26
CA CYS A 17 22.57 -6.31 14.45
C CYS A 17 21.23 -6.16 15.14
N LEU A 18 20.69 -4.94 15.13
CA LEU A 18 19.29 -4.67 15.44
C LEU A 18 18.43 -4.84 14.18
N ARG A 19 17.33 -5.58 14.27
CA ARG A 19 16.31 -5.68 13.23
C ARG A 19 15.26 -4.61 13.43
N ILE A 20 15.05 -3.78 12.41
CA ILE A 20 14.03 -2.73 12.43
C ILE A 20 13.38 -2.57 11.06
N ASP A 21 12.07 -2.37 11.04
CA ASP A 21 11.35 -1.93 9.84
C ASP A 21 11.37 -0.40 9.80
N LEU A 22 12.17 0.18 8.90
CA LEU A 22 12.43 1.62 8.86
C LEU A 22 11.34 2.43 8.13
N HIS A 23 10.28 1.79 7.63
CA HIS A 23 9.21 2.47 6.93
C HIS A 23 7.90 1.73 7.14
N CYS A 24 7.05 2.22 8.04
CA CYS A 24 5.69 1.69 8.22
C CYS A 24 4.75 2.74 8.82
N HIS A 25 3.46 2.60 8.53
CA HIS A 25 2.44 3.61 8.80
C HIS A 25 1.32 3.08 9.69
N ASP A 26 0.73 3.96 10.48
CA ASP A 26 -0.45 3.68 11.27
C ASP A 26 -1.52 4.76 11.10
N PHE A 27 -2.61 4.66 11.87
CA PHE A 27 -3.78 5.53 11.86
C PHE A 27 -3.48 7.04 11.84
N ASN A 28 -2.30 7.46 12.34
CA ASN A 28 -1.89 8.87 12.36
C ASN A 28 -1.26 9.34 11.03
N SER A 29 -1.19 8.47 10.01
CA SER A 29 -0.97 8.78 8.60
C SER A 29 -2.32 8.99 7.91
N ASP A 30 -2.95 10.15 8.15
CA ASP A 30 -4.37 10.36 7.85
C ASP A 30 -4.70 11.35 6.75
N VAL A 31 -3.70 11.84 6.02
CA VAL A 31 -3.88 12.76 4.90
C VAL A 31 -3.46 12.08 3.61
N PRO A 32 -4.40 11.66 2.74
CA PRO A 32 -4.04 11.00 1.50
C PRO A 32 -3.31 11.90 0.52
N ASP A 33 -2.28 11.36 -0.12
CA ASP A 33 -1.68 12.01 -1.29
C ASP A 33 -2.67 12.04 -2.45
N GLU A 34 -3.45 10.95 -2.60
CA GLU A 34 -4.43 10.81 -3.67
C GLU A 34 -5.60 11.80 -3.55
N ILE A 35 -5.90 12.47 -4.68
CA ILE A 35 -6.97 13.46 -4.75
C ILE A 35 -8.35 12.86 -4.44
N ILE A 36 -8.59 11.60 -4.80
CA ILE A 36 -9.85 10.90 -4.55
C ILE A 36 -9.99 10.62 -3.04
N GLY A 37 -8.92 10.19 -2.36
CA GLY A 37 -8.90 10.03 -0.91
C GLY A 37 -9.25 11.33 -0.19
N ARG A 38 -8.60 12.45 -0.58
CA ARG A 38 -8.88 13.78 -0.03
C ARG A 38 -10.32 14.26 -0.25
N MET A 39 -10.86 14.04 -1.45
CA MET A 39 -12.26 14.35 -1.77
C MET A 39 -13.23 13.59 -0.86
N THR A 40 -12.98 12.29 -0.70
CA THR A 40 -13.86 11.34 -0.01
C THR A 40 -13.64 11.27 1.50
N ARG A 41 -12.66 12.01 2.05
CA ARG A 41 -12.18 11.87 3.45
C ARG A 41 -11.79 10.42 3.78
N SER A 42 -11.40 9.66 2.77
CA SER A 42 -10.82 8.35 3.00
C SER A 42 -9.47 8.55 3.65
N ARG A 43 -9.14 7.74 4.65
CA ARG A 43 -7.79 7.70 5.23
C ARG A 43 -6.91 6.83 4.35
N GLU A 44 -5.59 7.00 4.44
CA GLU A 44 -4.66 6.04 3.85
C GLU A 44 -4.57 4.76 4.66
N THR A 45 -4.82 4.84 5.97
CA THR A 45 -4.86 3.67 6.85
C THR A 45 -5.82 3.84 8.03
N TRP A 46 -6.36 2.70 8.49
CA TRP A 46 -7.10 2.57 9.74
C TRP A 46 -6.37 1.67 10.76
N LEU A 47 -5.09 1.36 10.52
CA LEU A 47 -4.30 0.48 11.37
C LEU A 47 -3.97 1.15 12.70
N GLU A 48 -4.49 0.63 13.81
CA GLU A 48 -4.16 1.14 15.14
C GLU A 48 -2.67 0.90 15.48
N THR A 49 -2.01 1.88 16.11
CA THR A 49 -0.60 1.80 16.54
C THR A 49 -0.30 0.53 17.34
N LYS A 50 -1.15 0.15 18.30
CA LYS A 50 -0.97 -1.09 19.09
C LYS A 50 -0.96 -2.35 18.23
N THR A 51 -1.76 -2.36 17.15
CA THR A 51 -1.86 -3.49 16.22
C THR A 51 -0.61 -3.57 15.36
N LEU A 52 -0.11 -2.42 14.88
CA LEU A 52 1.17 -2.29 14.18
C LEU A 52 2.34 -2.81 15.04
N ILE A 53 2.49 -2.29 16.26
CA ILE A 53 3.57 -2.71 17.19
C ILE A 53 3.48 -4.20 17.52
N SER A 54 2.28 -4.73 17.70
CA SER A 54 2.09 -6.17 17.92
C SER A 54 2.52 -7.01 16.71
N ALA A 55 2.33 -6.50 15.49
CA ALA A 55 2.75 -7.18 14.27
C ALA A 55 4.27 -7.10 14.04
N LEU A 56 4.91 -5.95 14.35
CA LEU A 56 6.36 -5.81 14.35
C LEU A 56 7.03 -6.77 15.34
N LYS A 57 6.49 -6.88 16.56
CA LYS A 57 6.95 -7.85 17.58
C LYS A 57 6.88 -9.29 17.07
N ARG A 58 5.76 -9.69 16.47
CA ARG A 58 5.59 -11.04 15.89
C ARG A 58 6.55 -11.31 14.73
N SER A 59 6.98 -10.26 14.03
CA SER A 59 7.94 -10.36 12.92
C SER A 59 9.40 -10.37 13.38
N GLY A 60 9.65 -10.36 14.69
CA GLY A 60 10.99 -10.46 15.27
C GLY A 60 11.82 -9.20 15.12
N MET A 61 11.19 -8.01 15.13
CA MET A 61 11.92 -6.75 15.19
C MET A 61 12.42 -6.48 16.62
N ASP A 62 13.67 -6.02 16.74
CA ASP A 62 14.32 -5.71 18.02
C ASP A 62 13.98 -4.30 18.51
N LEU A 63 13.78 -3.36 17.58
CA LEU A 63 13.39 -1.97 17.82
C LEU A 63 12.24 -1.59 16.90
N PHE A 64 11.36 -0.70 17.37
CA PHE A 64 10.20 -0.23 16.59
C PHE A 64 10.35 1.23 16.19
N THR A 65 9.77 1.57 15.05
CA THR A 65 9.53 2.94 14.60
C THR A 65 8.20 2.99 13.85
N VAL A 66 7.63 4.19 13.71
CA VAL A 66 6.43 4.46 12.92
C VAL A 66 6.69 5.74 12.15
N THR A 67 6.65 5.69 10.83
CA THR A 67 7.07 6.77 9.92
C THR A 67 5.87 7.45 9.26
N ASN A 68 4.88 7.86 10.05
CA ASN A 68 3.67 8.48 9.50
C ASN A 68 3.98 9.74 8.69
N HIS A 69 3.10 10.06 7.74
CA HIS A 69 3.24 11.25 6.90
C HIS A 69 3.29 12.53 7.73
N ASN A 70 4.42 13.23 7.64
CA ASN A 70 4.68 14.52 8.26
C ASN A 70 4.40 14.55 9.77
N ASN A 71 4.48 13.44 10.51
CA ASN A 71 4.36 13.50 11.96
C ASN A 71 4.92 12.26 12.68
N ALA A 72 5.41 12.45 13.90
CA ALA A 72 5.91 11.38 14.78
C ALA A 72 4.96 11.11 15.97
N ARG A 73 3.67 11.49 15.88
CA ARG A 73 2.69 11.40 16.99
C ARG A 73 2.66 10.02 17.66
N SER A 74 2.67 8.96 16.86
CA SER A 74 2.68 7.59 17.36
C SER A 74 3.96 7.25 18.12
N CYS A 75 5.11 7.72 17.65
CA CYS A 75 6.38 7.55 18.35
C CYS A 75 6.35 8.26 19.71
N TRP A 76 5.83 9.49 19.79
CA TRP A 76 5.71 10.23 21.06
C TRP A 76 4.80 9.52 22.05
N ALA A 77 3.62 9.09 21.62
CA ALA A 77 2.69 8.35 22.47
C ALA A 77 3.31 7.03 22.99
N LEU A 78 4.11 6.34 22.17
CA LEU A 78 4.82 5.13 22.60
C LEU A 78 5.94 5.43 23.60
N LYS A 79 6.71 6.51 23.40
CA LYS A 79 7.74 6.94 24.37
C LYS A 79 7.14 7.35 25.71
N GLU A 80 6.02 8.07 25.71
CA GLU A 80 5.28 8.43 26.93
C GLU A 80 4.79 7.18 27.69
N GLN A 81 4.50 6.09 26.99
CA GLN A 81 4.15 4.79 27.56
C GLN A 81 5.38 3.98 28.04
N GLY A 82 6.60 4.51 27.90
CA GLY A 82 7.84 3.87 28.32
C GLY A 82 8.41 2.86 27.32
N HIS A 83 7.95 2.86 26.06
CA HIS A 83 8.56 2.04 25.01
C HIS A 83 9.83 2.69 24.46
N ASP A 84 10.90 1.91 24.31
CA ASP A 84 12.08 2.30 23.52
C ASP A 84 11.73 2.21 22.04
N VAL A 85 11.60 3.36 21.38
CA VAL A 85 11.21 3.48 19.97
C VAL A 85 12.07 4.55 19.30
N LEU A 86 12.49 4.28 18.07
CA LEU A 86 13.16 5.28 17.24
C LEU A 86 12.11 6.26 16.72
N ALA A 87 12.18 7.51 17.17
CA ALA A 87 11.31 8.56 16.65
C ALA A 87 11.53 8.75 15.15
N ALA A 88 10.46 8.79 14.35
CA ALA A 88 10.58 8.96 12.91
C ALA A 88 9.31 9.54 12.27
N ALA A 89 9.46 10.03 11.05
CA ALA A 89 8.36 10.44 10.18
C ALA A 89 8.80 10.38 8.70
N GLU A 90 7.83 10.19 7.80
CA GLU A 90 8.02 10.37 6.36
C GLU A 90 7.55 11.79 5.98
N PHE A 91 8.49 12.71 5.75
CA PHE A 91 8.15 14.08 5.40
C PHE A 91 7.96 14.24 3.90
N THR A 92 6.87 14.91 3.51
CA THR A 92 6.66 15.37 2.14
C THR A 92 7.38 16.70 1.95
N CYS A 93 8.53 16.66 1.27
CA CYS A 93 9.42 17.80 1.06
C CYS A 93 9.33 18.32 -0.38
N PHE A 94 9.29 19.64 -0.55
CA PHE A 94 9.31 20.29 -1.86
C PHE A 94 10.74 20.46 -2.37
N VAL A 95 10.99 20.09 -3.63
CA VAL A 95 12.28 20.26 -4.32
C VAL A 95 12.18 21.48 -5.24
N PRO A 96 12.75 22.64 -4.87
CA PRO A 96 12.46 23.91 -5.55
C PRO A 96 12.82 23.91 -7.04
N ASP A 97 13.96 23.31 -7.43
CA ASP A 97 14.46 23.42 -8.81
C ASP A 97 13.63 22.65 -9.83
N PHE A 98 12.88 21.65 -9.36
CA PHE A 98 12.10 20.75 -10.21
C PHE A 98 10.59 20.88 -9.97
N GLU A 99 10.19 21.72 -9.00
CA GLU A 99 8.80 21.91 -8.59
C GLU A 99 8.06 20.60 -8.23
N VAL A 100 8.78 19.67 -7.60
CA VAL A 100 8.23 18.35 -7.22
C VAL A 100 8.18 18.16 -5.72
N TYR A 101 7.34 17.22 -5.29
CA TYR A 101 7.37 16.72 -3.91
C TYR A 101 7.99 15.32 -3.88
N ILE A 102 8.89 15.11 -2.92
CA ILE A 102 9.47 13.81 -2.60
C ILE A 102 9.21 13.45 -1.15
N HIS A 103 9.34 12.18 -0.83
CA HIS A 103 9.26 11.69 0.54
C HIS A 103 10.65 11.48 1.14
N VAL A 104 10.82 11.99 2.36
CA VAL A 104 12.08 11.94 3.11
C VAL A 104 11.82 11.25 4.44
N LEU A 105 12.33 10.04 4.57
CA LEU A 105 12.33 9.33 5.85
C LEU A 105 13.35 10.00 6.77
N THR A 106 12.90 10.39 7.97
CA THR A 106 13.71 11.13 8.93
C THR A 106 13.64 10.44 10.29
N TYR A 107 14.77 10.29 10.98
CA TYR A 107 14.88 9.44 12.16
C TYR A 107 15.59 10.12 13.34
N GLY A 108 15.24 9.75 14.57
CA GLY A 108 15.96 10.09 15.79
C GLY A 108 15.96 11.57 16.16
N PHE A 109 14.87 12.29 15.86
CA PHE A 109 14.69 13.70 16.22
C PHE A 109 13.91 13.87 17.54
N SER A 110 13.90 15.07 18.11
CA SER A 110 13.06 15.48 19.24
C SER A 110 11.76 16.15 18.79
N PRO A 111 10.75 16.33 19.67
CA PRO A 111 9.53 17.08 19.34
C PRO A 111 9.79 18.51 18.85
N GLN A 112 10.80 19.19 19.41
CA GLN A 112 11.18 20.54 18.97
C GLN A 112 11.83 20.53 17.58
N GLN A 113 12.64 19.51 17.29
CA GLN A 113 13.22 19.32 15.96
C GLN A 113 12.15 18.96 14.93
N GLU A 114 11.13 18.17 15.30
CA GLU A 114 9.98 17.90 14.43
C GLU A 114 9.28 19.18 13.99
N GLU A 115 8.98 20.08 14.92
CA GLU A 115 8.34 21.37 14.61
C GLU A 115 9.19 22.20 13.64
N HIS A 116 10.52 22.17 13.78
CA HIS A 116 11.42 22.87 12.88
C HIS A 116 11.44 22.24 11.48
N LEU A 117 11.60 20.92 11.41
CA LEU A 117 11.54 20.14 10.16
C LEU A 117 10.23 20.40 9.40
N GLN A 118 9.11 20.51 10.11
CA GLN A 118 7.80 20.83 9.54
C GLN A 118 7.75 22.20 8.85
N ARG A 119 8.44 23.20 9.40
CA ARG A 119 8.50 24.54 8.79
C ARG A 119 9.40 24.53 7.55
N LEU A 120 10.47 23.74 7.58
CA LEU A 120 11.46 23.68 6.49
C LEU A 120 11.06 22.78 5.32
N ARG A 121 10.08 21.88 5.46
CA ARG A 121 9.70 20.94 4.37
C ARG A 121 9.24 21.62 3.06
N GLY A 122 8.98 22.92 3.09
CA GLY A 122 8.75 23.73 1.87
C GLY A 122 10.00 23.96 1.02
N ASN A 123 11.19 23.60 1.51
CA ASN A 123 12.45 23.63 0.79
C ASN A 123 13.34 22.44 1.24
N LEU A 124 13.51 21.46 0.36
CA LEU A 124 14.31 20.26 0.65
C LEU A 124 15.73 20.60 1.12
N TYR A 125 16.36 21.62 0.56
CA TYR A 125 17.76 21.92 0.85
C TYR A 125 17.94 22.46 2.27
N GLU A 126 17.09 23.41 2.69
CA GLU A 126 17.06 23.90 4.07
C GLU A 126 16.73 22.76 5.05
N PHE A 127 15.78 21.89 4.68
CA PHE A 127 15.42 20.72 5.48
C PHE A 127 16.61 19.78 5.70
N LEU A 128 17.35 19.45 4.63
CA LEU A 128 18.51 18.57 4.70
C LEU A 128 19.69 19.22 5.43
N GLU A 129 19.92 20.52 5.25
CA GLU A 129 20.95 21.28 5.97
C GLU A 129 20.70 21.24 7.48
N PHE A 130 19.47 21.53 7.92
CA PHE A 130 19.10 21.45 9.32
C PHE A 130 19.26 20.03 9.89
N ALA A 131 18.81 19.02 9.15
CA ALA A 131 18.92 17.63 9.56
C ALA A 131 20.40 17.21 9.71
N ASN A 132 21.25 17.59 8.75
CA ASN A 132 22.68 17.31 8.77
C ASN A 132 23.37 17.99 9.96
N TRP A 133 23.10 19.28 10.19
CA TRP A 133 23.65 20.04 11.33
C TRP A 133 23.30 19.41 12.68
N ASN A 134 22.07 18.88 12.81
CA ASN A 134 21.58 18.27 14.05
C ASN A 134 21.87 16.76 14.15
N GLN A 135 22.62 16.18 13.22
CA GLN A 135 22.88 14.73 13.15
C GLN A 135 21.61 13.88 13.16
N ILE A 136 20.60 14.31 12.38
CA ILE A 136 19.34 13.61 12.17
C ILE A 136 19.46 12.81 10.87
N PRO A 137 19.48 11.46 10.91
CA PRO A 137 19.53 10.66 9.70
C PRO A 137 18.29 10.91 8.82
N THR A 138 18.54 11.26 7.56
CA THR A 138 17.53 11.35 6.50
C THR A 138 17.84 10.33 5.40
N ALA A 139 16.79 9.81 4.77
CA ALA A 139 16.86 8.94 3.60
C ALA A 139 15.78 9.31 2.57
N TRP A 140 16.13 9.24 1.29
CA TRP A 140 15.15 9.41 0.21
C TRP A 140 14.30 8.15 0.10
N ALA A 141 13.00 8.27 0.38
CA ALA A 141 12.03 7.18 0.30
C ALA A 141 11.73 6.84 -1.18
N HIS A 142 11.60 5.54 -1.48
CA HIS A 142 11.19 4.99 -2.77
C HIS A 142 11.53 5.87 -4.01
N PRO A 143 12.81 6.09 -4.36
CA PRO A 143 13.28 7.18 -5.24
C PRO A 143 12.75 7.25 -6.70
N LEU A 144 12.09 6.18 -7.17
CA LEU A 144 11.47 6.13 -8.50
C LEU A 144 9.95 6.37 -8.45
N TYR A 145 9.42 6.75 -7.29
CA TYR A 145 8.03 7.14 -7.08
C TYR A 145 7.94 8.65 -6.83
N VAL A 146 7.53 9.42 -7.85
CA VAL A 146 7.53 10.89 -7.82
C VAL A 146 6.10 11.42 -7.88
N TYR A 147 5.77 12.35 -6.98
CA TYR A 147 4.45 12.97 -6.89
C TYR A 147 4.36 14.30 -7.65
N GLY A 148 3.15 14.61 -8.12
CA GLY A 148 2.75 16.00 -8.41
C GLY A 148 3.18 16.58 -9.76
N MET A 149 3.89 15.85 -10.60
CA MET A 149 4.25 16.33 -11.95
C MET A 149 3.26 15.90 -13.02
N SER A 150 2.98 16.81 -13.96
CA SER A 150 2.48 16.46 -15.29
C SER A 150 3.66 16.08 -16.18
N GLY A 151 4.27 14.92 -15.95
CA GLY A 151 5.38 14.42 -16.76
C GLY A 151 6.47 13.71 -15.95
N LEU A 152 7.50 13.29 -16.65
CA LEU A 152 8.67 12.59 -16.11
C LEU A 152 9.74 13.62 -15.70
N PRO A 153 10.34 13.53 -14.50
CA PRO A 153 11.45 14.41 -14.14
C PRO A 153 12.63 14.28 -15.12
N PRO A 154 13.38 15.37 -15.38
CA PRO A 154 14.61 15.28 -16.18
C PRO A 154 15.68 14.49 -15.43
N MET A 155 16.67 13.89 -16.13
CA MET A 155 17.70 13.08 -15.45
C MET A 155 18.47 13.85 -14.37
N ALA A 156 18.65 15.16 -14.58
CA ALA A 156 19.26 16.08 -13.63
C ALA A 156 18.59 16.05 -12.23
N PHE A 157 17.30 15.67 -12.15
CA PHE A 157 16.59 15.46 -10.89
C PHE A 157 17.23 14.34 -10.07
N TRP A 158 17.34 13.13 -10.63
CA TRP A 158 17.95 12.01 -9.92
C TRP A 158 19.44 12.22 -9.66
N GLU A 159 20.17 12.88 -10.57
CA GLU A 159 21.58 13.23 -10.35
C GLU A 159 21.74 14.18 -9.16
N LYS A 160 20.99 15.28 -9.12
CA LYS A 160 21.05 16.26 -8.02
C LYS A 160 20.64 15.61 -6.70
N LEU A 161 19.55 14.83 -6.69
CA LEU A 161 19.12 14.13 -5.47
C LEU A 161 20.13 13.07 -5.02
N THR A 162 20.80 12.39 -5.96
CA THR A 162 21.90 11.47 -5.64
C THR A 162 23.05 12.20 -4.95
N VAL A 163 23.34 13.45 -5.31
CA VAL A 163 24.41 14.27 -4.68
C VAL A 163 24.04 14.69 -3.26
N VAL A 164 22.81 15.17 -3.03
CA VAL A 164 22.41 15.70 -1.72
C VAL A 164 22.07 14.61 -0.69
N PHE A 165 21.66 13.42 -1.13
CA PHE A 165 21.37 12.31 -0.23
C PHE A 165 22.55 11.35 -0.06
N GLN A 166 22.71 10.87 1.16
CA GLN A 166 23.62 9.78 1.51
C GLN A 166 22.87 8.43 1.60
N ARG A 167 21.61 8.44 2.03
CA ARG A 167 20.84 7.24 2.35
C ARG A 167 19.61 7.15 1.44
N PHE A 168 19.34 5.96 0.95
CA PHE A 168 18.26 5.72 -0.01
C PHE A 168 17.48 4.48 0.40
N GLU A 169 16.16 4.56 0.39
CA GLU A 169 15.32 3.38 0.51
C GLU A 169 15.34 2.60 -0.82
N VAL A 170 16.22 1.60 -0.88
CA VAL A 170 16.44 0.77 -2.07
C VAL A 170 15.57 -0.46 -2.07
N LEU A 171 15.24 -0.99 -0.88
CA LEU A 171 14.36 -2.13 -0.72
C LEU A 171 13.06 -1.70 -0.04
N ASN A 172 12.06 -1.31 -0.83
CA ASN A 172 10.73 -0.96 -0.36
C ASN A 172 9.77 -2.14 -0.56
N GLY A 173 9.14 -2.59 0.52
CA GLY A 173 8.24 -3.76 0.56
C GLY A 173 6.86 -3.55 -0.05
N HIS A 174 6.53 -2.33 -0.49
CA HIS A 174 5.32 -1.98 -1.21
C HIS A 174 5.57 -1.70 -2.71
N ARG A 175 6.82 -1.47 -3.13
CA ARG A 175 7.21 -1.25 -4.53
C ARG A 175 7.57 -2.55 -5.26
N ASP A 176 7.49 -2.51 -6.59
CA ASP A 176 7.76 -3.65 -7.45
C ASP A 176 9.25 -3.99 -7.56
N ALA A 177 9.55 -5.20 -8.02
CA ALA A 177 10.93 -5.66 -8.18
C ALA A 177 11.76 -4.76 -9.10
N TRP A 178 11.14 -4.20 -10.14
CA TRP A 178 11.84 -3.43 -11.17
C TRP A 178 12.34 -2.09 -10.62
N GLN A 179 11.52 -1.37 -9.84
CA GLN A 179 11.94 -0.14 -9.15
C GLN A 179 13.14 -0.37 -8.23
N ASN A 180 13.02 -1.36 -7.34
CA ASN A 180 14.06 -1.70 -6.38
C ASN A 180 15.38 -2.06 -7.11
N LEU A 181 15.29 -2.87 -8.18
CA LEU A 181 16.46 -3.32 -8.95
C LEU A 181 17.14 -2.20 -9.74
N LEU A 182 16.35 -1.35 -10.42
CA LEU A 182 16.87 -0.23 -11.19
C LEU A 182 17.63 0.75 -10.31
N PHE A 183 17.03 1.16 -9.19
CA PHE A 183 17.66 2.14 -8.34
C PHE A 183 18.88 1.58 -7.59
N LYS A 184 18.82 0.31 -7.18
CA LYS A 184 19.99 -0.44 -6.68
C LYS A 184 21.15 -0.41 -7.68
N THR A 185 20.86 -0.69 -8.96
CA THR A 185 21.87 -0.72 -10.03
C THR A 185 22.43 0.66 -10.32
N TRP A 186 21.59 1.70 -10.28
CA TRP A 186 22.03 3.09 -10.36
C TRP A 186 23.06 3.39 -9.28
N LEU A 187 22.73 3.13 -8.01
CA LEU A 187 23.63 3.43 -6.89
C LEU A 187 24.94 2.65 -6.93
N GLU A 188 24.93 1.37 -7.31
CA GLU A 188 26.14 0.56 -7.46
C GLU A 188 27.03 1.00 -8.63
N SER A 189 26.44 1.66 -9.63
CA SER A 189 27.21 2.20 -10.74
C SER A 189 28.00 3.44 -10.34
N LEU A 190 27.70 4.06 -9.20
CA LEU A 190 28.32 5.31 -8.76
C LEU A 190 29.71 5.05 -8.18
N ASP A 191 30.65 5.89 -8.60
CA ASP A 191 31.95 6.04 -7.97
C ASP A 191 32.17 7.51 -7.61
N ARG A 192 33.30 7.81 -6.98
CA ARG A 192 33.64 9.17 -6.59
C ARG A 192 33.65 10.14 -7.79
N GLN A 193 34.20 9.72 -8.93
CA GLN A 193 34.29 10.57 -10.12
C GLN A 193 32.90 10.93 -10.63
N LYS A 194 32.00 9.95 -10.77
CA LYS A 194 30.62 10.16 -11.21
C LYS A 194 29.86 11.10 -10.28
N ILE A 195 30.04 10.95 -8.96
CA ILE A 195 29.40 11.83 -7.97
C ILE A 195 29.94 13.27 -8.11
N GLU A 196 31.25 13.45 -8.29
CA GLU A 196 31.85 14.77 -8.52
C GLU A 196 31.37 15.42 -9.84
N GLU A 197 31.18 14.62 -10.90
CA GLU A 197 30.61 15.10 -12.17
C GLU A 197 29.15 15.51 -12.03
N MET A 198 28.32 14.71 -11.34
CA MET A 198 26.93 15.06 -11.03
C MET A 198 26.87 16.35 -10.20
N ALA A 199 27.71 16.47 -9.18
CA ALA A 199 27.82 17.65 -8.33
C ALA A 199 28.15 18.92 -9.11
N LYS A 200 29.09 18.84 -10.07
CA LYS A 200 29.42 19.94 -10.99
C LYS A 200 28.22 20.33 -11.86
N ARG A 201 27.49 19.35 -12.41
CA ARG A 201 26.29 19.60 -13.23
C ARG A 201 25.15 20.22 -12.42
N SER A 202 24.95 19.76 -11.18
CA SER A 202 23.88 20.22 -10.31
C SER A 202 24.19 21.54 -9.59
N GLY A 203 25.45 22.00 -9.62
CA GLY A 203 25.91 23.19 -8.91
C GLY A 203 25.87 23.05 -7.39
N VAL A 204 26.00 21.81 -6.87
CA VAL A 204 25.94 21.51 -5.43
C VAL A 204 27.27 20.88 -5.01
N ALA A 205 27.87 21.36 -3.92
CA ALA A 205 29.12 20.79 -3.46
C ALA A 205 28.89 19.40 -2.81
N PRO A 206 29.71 18.38 -3.12
CA PRO A 206 29.67 17.12 -2.37
C PRO A 206 29.93 17.41 -0.89
N GLY A 207 28.97 17.07 -0.03
CA GLY A 207 29.09 17.24 1.42
C GLY A 207 28.33 18.43 2.01
N GLU A 208 27.69 19.25 1.17
CA GLU A 208 26.87 20.38 1.61
C GLU A 208 25.69 19.92 2.49
N PHE A 209 25.03 18.84 2.10
CA PHE A 209 23.82 18.32 2.75
C PHE A 209 23.99 16.98 3.46
N CYS A 210 25.18 16.37 3.39
CA CYS A 210 25.44 15.09 4.04
C CYS A 210 26.91 14.94 4.45
N SER A 211 27.17 14.19 5.51
CA SER A 211 28.53 14.05 6.06
C SER A 211 29.45 13.12 5.27
N ARG A 212 28.88 12.16 4.51
CA ARG A 212 29.65 11.17 3.74
C ARG A 212 29.16 11.10 2.28
N PRO A 213 29.42 12.13 1.47
CA PRO A 213 28.77 12.31 0.16
C PRO A 213 29.07 11.23 -0.87
N TYR A 214 30.17 10.48 -0.70
CA TYR A 214 30.59 9.41 -1.59
C TYR A 214 30.11 8.02 -1.16
N GLU A 215 29.55 7.90 0.04
CA GLU A 215 28.94 6.66 0.51
C GLU A 215 27.43 6.71 0.25
N LYS A 216 26.89 5.67 -0.38
CA LYS A 216 25.47 5.58 -0.72
C LYS A 216 24.86 4.40 0.04
N ASP A 217 24.32 4.70 1.21
CA ASP A 217 23.75 3.71 2.12
C ASP A 217 22.39 3.24 1.58
N MET A 218 22.22 1.93 1.49
CA MET A 218 20.97 1.30 1.03
C MET A 218 20.16 0.84 2.23
N LEU A 219 18.94 1.34 2.34
CA LEU A 219 17.99 1.03 3.41
C LEU A 219 16.84 0.21 2.86
N GLY A 220 16.15 -0.48 3.76
CA GLY A 220 14.91 -1.18 3.49
C GLY A 220 13.83 -0.91 4.54
N GLY A 221 12.58 -0.92 4.08
CA GLY A 221 11.38 -0.67 4.87
C GLY A 221 10.15 -1.28 4.18
N SER A 222 9.10 -1.58 4.95
CA SER A 222 7.92 -2.25 4.40
C SER A 222 6.96 -1.34 3.66
N ASP A 223 6.96 -0.05 3.99
CA ASP A 223 6.00 0.97 3.55
C ASP A 223 4.55 0.48 3.76
N CYS A 224 4.36 -0.27 4.86
CA CYS A 224 3.13 -1.00 5.12
C CYS A 224 2.11 -0.10 5.81
N HIS A 225 0.97 0.08 5.16
CA HIS A 225 -0.15 0.88 5.67
C HIS A 225 -1.21 0.02 6.37
N MET A 226 -1.41 -1.23 5.93
CA MET A 226 -2.51 -2.10 6.39
C MET A 226 -2.10 -3.08 7.50
N GLY A 227 -0.80 -3.18 7.80
CA GLY A 227 -0.26 -4.09 8.83
C GLY A 227 -0.24 -5.57 8.43
N LEU A 228 -0.54 -5.91 7.17
CA LEU A 228 -0.47 -7.29 6.66
C LEU A 228 0.98 -7.79 6.61
N PHE A 229 1.86 -7.00 5.99
CA PHE A 229 3.24 -7.39 5.68
C PHE A 229 4.28 -6.54 6.43
N VAL A 230 3.89 -5.89 7.52
CA VAL A 230 4.83 -5.10 8.33
C VAL A 230 5.93 -6.00 8.90
N GLY A 231 7.18 -5.54 8.90
CA GLY A 231 8.33 -6.31 9.36
C GLY A 231 8.82 -7.39 8.38
N SER A 232 8.14 -7.59 7.24
CA SER A 232 8.63 -8.48 6.17
C SER A 232 9.72 -7.84 5.30
N CYS A 233 9.92 -6.52 5.44
CA CYS A 233 10.98 -5.73 4.83
C CYS A 233 11.47 -4.72 5.85
N GLY A 234 12.77 -4.48 5.90
CA GLY A 234 13.39 -3.63 6.90
C GLY A 234 14.90 -3.54 6.71
N SER A 235 15.61 -3.18 7.78
CA SER A 235 17.05 -3.05 7.81
C SER A 235 17.66 -3.67 9.07
N HIS A 236 18.81 -4.29 8.89
CA HIS A 236 19.75 -4.60 9.97
C HIS A 236 20.61 -3.37 10.24
N LEU A 237 20.64 -2.92 11.49
CA LEU A 237 21.52 -1.86 11.96
C LEU A 237 22.67 -2.47 12.74
N TYR A 238 23.89 -2.38 12.21
CA TYR A 238 25.06 -2.97 12.84
C TYR A 238 25.62 -2.07 13.94
N VAL A 239 25.66 -2.64 15.15
CA VAL A 239 26.12 -2.02 16.39
C VAL A 239 27.19 -2.94 16.99
N PRO A 240 28.49 -2.60 16.83
CA PRO A 240 29.56 -3.41 17.39
C PRO A 240 29.38 -3.61 18.90
N ASN A 241 29.55 -4.84 19.39
CA ASN A 241 29.36 -5.20 20.80
C ASN A 241 27.94 -4.85 21.32
N LEU A 242 26.91 -5.10 20.50
CA LEU A 242 25.52 -4.74 20.81
C LEU A 242 25.06 -5.28 22.17
N ARG A 243 25.48 -6.51 22.50
CA ARG A 243 25.09 -7.18 23.75
C ARG A 243 25.51 -6.40 25.00
N GLU A 244 26.70 -5.81 24.99
CA GLU A 244 27.23 -5.02 26.10
C GLU A 244 26.62 -3.60 26.09
N LEU A 245 26.61 -2.94 24.92
CA LEU A 245 26.15 -1.56 24.81
C LEU A 245 24.68 -1.37 25.21
N ARG A 246 23.81 -2.35 24.92
CA ARG A 246 22.39 -2.28 25.27
C ARG A 246 22.12 -2.35 26.78
N GLU A 247 23.10 -2.73 27.60
CA GLU A 247 22.97 -2.73 29.06
C GLU A 247 23.04 -1.31 29.64
N HIS A 248 23.63 -0.36 28.89
CA HIS A 248 23.91 1.00 29.36
C HIS A 248 23.38 2.10 28.43
N THR A 249 22.97 1.76 27.21
CA THR A 249 22.50 2.69 26.19
C THR A 249 21.18 2.22 25.59
N SER A 250 20.23 3.13 25.35
CA SER A 250 18.97 2.79 24.69
C SER A 250 19.19 2.29 23.26
N LEU A 251 18.32 1.39 22.80
CA LEU A 251 18.36 0.88 21.44
C LEU A 251 18.08 1.99 20.42
N GLU A 252 17.23 2.97 20.77
CA GLU A 252 17.05 4.18 19.96
C GLU A 252 18.38 4.88 19.65
N SER A 253 19.21 5.12 20.66
CA SER A 253 20.46 5.87 20.48
C SER A 253 21.46 5.10 19.62
N LEU A 254 21.56 3.78 19.87
CA LEU A 254 22.40 2.88 19.08
C LEU A 254 21.93 2.80 17.62
N ALA A 255 20.62 2.72 17.39
CA ALA A 255 20.02 2.73 16.06
C ALA A 255 20.29 4.05 15.33
N ARG A 256 20.09 5.20 16.00
CA ARG A 256 20.38 6.53 15.44
C ARG A 256 21.85 6.63 15.02
N GLN A 257 22.78 6.14 15.84
CA GLN A 257 24.21 6.14 15.52
C GLN A 257 24.54 5.22 14.33
N ALA A 258 23.97 4.02 14.28
CA ALA A 258 24.16 3.08 13.17
C ALA A 258 23.64 3.68 11.84
N LEU A 259 22.46 4.31 11.85
CA LEU A 259 21.92 5.04 10.71
C LEU A 259 22.83 6.21 10.31
N TRP A 260 23.26 7.04 11.28
CA TRP A 260 24.12 8.18 11.00
C TRP A 260 25.44 7.76 10.32
N THR A 261 26.05 6.68 10.81
CA THR A 261 27.31 6.12 10.31
C THR A 261 27.17 5.13 9.15
N GLY A 262 25.95 4.93 8.61
CA GLY A 262 25.67 4.06 7.46
C GLY A 262 25.98 2.57 7.68
N ARG A 263 25.94 2.12 8.93
CA ARG A 263 26.10 0.70 9.29
C ARG A 263 24.77 -0.02 9.11
N VAL A 264 24.29 -0.09 7.87
CA VAL A 264 22.94 -0.55 7.53
C VAL A 264 23.00 -1.59 6.41
N ALA A 265 22.18 -2.64 6.53
CA ALA A 265 21.97 -3.64 5.50
C ALA A 265 20.47 -3.95 5.36
N PRO A 266 19.85 -3.76 4.18
CA PRO A 266 18.42 -4.03 4.00
C PRO A 266 18.14 -5.54 4.01
N PHE A 267 16.97 -5.93 4.52
CA PHE A 267 16.46 -7.30 4.47
C PHE A 267 15.00 -7.34 4.03
N GLY A 268 14.56 -8.49 3.53
CA GLY A 268 13.16 -8.78 3.28
C GLY A 268 12.80 -8.90 1.81
N ARG A 269 11.54 -8.61 1.49
CA ARG A 269 10.94 -8.84 0.15
C ARG A 269 10.38 -7.55 -0.44
N TYR A 270 10.42 -7.47 -1.78
CA TYR A 270 9.69 -6.48 -2.57
C TYR A 270 8.23 -6.94 -2.80
N SER A 271 7.41 -6.07 -3.37
CA SER A 271 6.00 -6.36 -3.64
C SER A 271 5.77 -6.96 -5.02
N ASP A 272 4.82 -7.89 -5.11
CA ASP A 272 4.22 -8.35 -6.36
C ASP A 272 2.75 -7.91 -6.46
N GLU A 273 2.12 -8.13 -7.62
CA GLU A 273 0.72 -7.77 -7.82
C GLU A 273 -0.22 -8.40 -6.77
N ARG A 274 0.08 -9.63 -6.35
CA ARG A 274 -0.77 -10.39 -5.40
C ARG A 274 -0.68 -9.81 -3.99
N ARG A 275 0.52 -9.41 -3.57
CA ARG A 275 0.77 -8.74 -2.29
C ARG A 275 0.07 -7.39 -2.21
N ILE A 276 0.14 -6.58 -3.26
CA ILE A 276 -0.59 -5.31 -3.34
C ILE A 276 -2.10 -5.55 -3.38
N ALA A 277 -2.58 -6.54 -4.15
CA ALA A 277 -4.00 -6.87 -4.21
C ALA A 277 -4.55 -7.28 -2.83
N ALA A 278 -3.77 -8.01 -2.02
CA ALA A 278 -4.13 -8.37 -0.66
C ALA A 278 -4.21 -7.13 0.26
N ALA A 279 -3.24 -6.24 0.18
CA ALA A 279 -3.26 -4.98 0.94
C ALA A 279 -4.44 -4.10 0.55
N LEU A 280 -4.73 -3.95 -0.75
CA LEU A 280 -5.87 -3.18 -1.25
C LEU A 280 -7.21 -3.83 -0.93
N LEU A 281 -7.29 -5.16 -0.90
CA LEU A 281 -8.47 -5.86 -0.41
C LEU A 281 -8.76 -5.49 1.04
N ASP A 282 -7.74 -5.52 1.91
CA ASP A 282 -7.90 -5.11 3.30
C ASP A 282 -8.26 -3.62 3.44
N TYR A 283 -7.65 -2.76 2.62
CA TYR A 283 -7.99 -1.35 2.52
C TYR A 283 -9.47 -1.15 2.20
N TYR A 284 -9.99 -1.81 1.15
CA TYR A 284 -11.40 -1.68 0.79
C TYR A 284 -12.34 -2.29 1.82
N CYS A 285 -11.92 -3.34 2.52
CA CYS A 285 -12.67 -3.87 3.65
C CYS A 285 -12.79 -2.82 4.77
N GLN A 286 -11.69 -2.16 5.12
CA GLN A 286 -11.65 -1.08 6.10
C GLN A 286 -12.44 0.15 5.65
N ALA A 287 -12.34 0.55 4.38
CA ALA A 287 -13.16 1.61 3.82
C ALA A 287 -14.66 1.27 3.94
N GLN A 288 -15.06 0.04 3.63
CA GLN A 288 -16.45 -0.41 3.84
C GLN A 288 -16.90 -0.25 5.30
N MET A 289 -16.04 -0.59 6.26
CA MET A 289 -16.37 -0.53 7.68
C MET A 289 -16.34 0.88 8.27
N ASN A 290 -15.42 1.73 7.81
CA ASN A 290 -15.04 2.96 8.50
C ASN A 290 -15.25 4.25 7.68
N LEU A 291 -15.40 4.18 6.35
CA LEU A 291 -15.57 5.38 5.53
C LEU A 291 -16.88 6.08 5.88
N GLU A 292 -16.78 7.37 6.18
CA GLU A 292 -17.92 8.24 6.37
C GLU A 292 -18.32 8.87 5.03
N ASP A 293 -19.62 9.15 4.85
CA ASP A 293 -20.07 9.87 3.65
C ASP A 293 -19.53 11.30 3.68
N ALA A 294 -18.66 11.62 2.72
CA ALA A 294 -18.10 12.95 2.54
C ALA A 294 -19.17 14.01 2.23
N GLY A 295 -20.33 13.60 1.72
CA GLY A 295 -21.42 14.45 1.30
C GLY A 295 -21.22 15.06 -0.09
N LEU A 296 -22.32 15.15 -0.85
CA LEU A 296 -22.29 15.65 -2.23
C LEU A 296 -21.79 17.10 -2.34
N ILE A 297 -22.19 17.97 -1.40
CA ILE A 297 -21.80 19.39 -1.39
C ILE A 297 -20.26 19.51 -1.32
N ARG A 298 -19.62 18.73 -0.46
CA ARG A 298 -18.16 18.72 -0.34
C ARG A 298 -17.51 18.28 -1.64
N LEU A 299 -17.97 17.18 -2.24
CA LEU A 299 -17.41 16.67 -3.49
C LEU A 299 -17.50 17.72 -4.61
N LEU A 300 -18.62 18.44 -4.69
CA LEU A 300 -18.81 19.52 -5.66
C LEU A 300 -17.89 20.72 -5.40
N LEU A 301 -17.69 21.11 -4.13
CA LEU A 301 -16.85 22.25 -3.74
C LEU A 301 -15.34 21.93 -3.69
N HIS A 302 -14.93 20.66 -3.72
CA HIS A 302 -13.52 20.29 -3.68
C HIS A 302 -12.79 20.72 -4.96
N ARG A 303 -11.51 21.07 -4.83
CA ARG A 303 -10.62 21.36 -5.97
C ARG A 303 -10.29 20.04 -6.68
N GLY A 304 -10.77 19.89 -7.92
CA GLY A 304 -10.60 18.68 -8.71
C GLY A 304 -11.44 18.73 -9.99
N THR A 305 -11.03 17.96 -10.99
CA THR A 305 -11.72 17.89 -12.29
C THR A 305 -13.10 17.23 -12.15
N ALA A 306 -14.00 17.48 -13.11
CA ALA A 306 -15.32 16.84 -13.13
C ALA A 306 -15.23 15.30 -13.14
N SER A 307 -14.27 14.74 -13.86
CA SER A 307 -13.98 13.29 -13.88
C SER A 307 -13.61 12.77 -12.49
N GLN A 308 -12.67 13.43 -11.79
CA GLN A 308 -12.25 13.03 -10.44
C GLN A 308 -13.42 13.09 -9.44
N LYS A 309 -14.28 14.11 -9.55
CA LYS A 309 -15.48 14.24 -8.72
C LYS A 309 -16.48 13.11 -8.99
N LEU A 310 -16.68 12.74 -10.25
CA LEU A 310 -17.54 11.62 -10.64
C LEU A 310 -17.02 10.29 -10.09
N VAL A 311 -15.70 10.06 -10.19
CA VAL A 311 -15.06 8.85 -9.64
C VAL A 311 -15.20 8.81 -8.11
N ALA A 312 -14.91 9.92 -7.42
CA ALA A 312 -15.09 10.02 -5.97
C ALA A 312 -16.54 9.72 -5.55
N TYR A 313 -17.52 10.30 -6.27
CA TYR A 313 -18.93 10.03 -6.04
C TYR A 313 -19.30 8.57 -6.28
N ALA A 314 -18.83 7.96 -7.37
CA ALA A 314 -19.06 6.55 -7.67
C ALA A 314 -18.47 5.64 -6.58
N PHE A 315 -17.23 5.91 -6.15
CA PHE A 315 -16.55 5.19 -5.07
C PHE A 315 -17.35 5.24 -3.75
N THR A 316 -17.75 6.43 -3.29
CA THR A 316 -18.54 6.56 -2.07
C THR A 316 -19.85 5.79 -2.15
N ASN A 317 -20.57 5.86 -3.28
CA ASN A 317 -21.82 5.11 -3.46
C ASN A 317 -21.59 3.59 -3.45
N ALA A 318 -20.53 3.11 -4.12
CA ALA A 318 -20.19 1.68 -4.13
C ALA A 318 -19.91 1.17 -2.70
N VAL A 319 -19.11 1.92 -1.93
CA VAL A 319 -18.79 1.59 -0.53
C VAL A 319 -20.07 1.54 0.35
N LEU A 320 -20.97 2.51 0.18
CA LEU A 320 -22.24 2.55 0.92
C LEU A 320 -23.17 1.39 0.53
N GLU A 321 -23.19 0.99 -0.74
CA GLU A 321 -23.99 -0.15 -1.21
C GLU A 321 -23.46 -1.48 -0.66
N LEU A 322 -22.13 -1.66 -0.63
CA LEU A 322 -21.50 -2.81 0.02
C LEU A 322 -21.88 -2.92 1.50
N ARG A 323 -22.03 -1.78 2.20
CA ARG A 323 -22.44 -1.71 3.60
C ARG A 323 -23.90 -2.11 3.81
N ARG A 324 -24.79 -1.82 2.85
CA ARG A 324 -26.22 -2.17 2.92
C ARG A 324 -26.46 -3.67 2.77
N HIS A 325 -25.65 -4.36 1.97
CA HIS A 325 -25.83 -5.78 1.72
C HIS A 325 -25.29 -6.66 2.86
N LYS A 326 -26.18 -7.12 3.75
CA LYS A 326 -25.84 -7.86 5.00
C LYS A 326 -24.85 -9.00 4.81
N MET A 327 -25.04 -9.83 3.78
CA MET A 327 -24.17 -10.98 3.52
C MET A 327 -22.79 -10.56 3.02
N THR A 328 -22.72 -9.49 2.22
CA THR A 328 -21.45 -8.94 1.72
C THR A 328 -20.67 -8.29 2.86
N SER A 329 -21.34 -7.53 3.72
CA SER A 329 -20.70 -6.96 4.91
C SER A 329 -20.17 -8.04 5.87
N ARG A 330 -20.87 -9.18 6.02
CA ARG A 330 -20.35 -10.33 6.79
C ARG A 330 -19.09 -10.93 6.17
N PHE A 331 -19.08 -11.11 4.85
CA PHE A 331 -17.89 -11.56 4.13
C PHE A 331 -16.72 -10.59 4.32
N ILE A 332 -16.95 -9.29 4.13
CA ILE A 332 -15.93 -8.25 4.26
C ILE A 332 -15.30 -8.26 5.66
N LYS A 333 -16.13 -8.34 6.72
CA LYS A 333 -15.66 -8.46 8.10
C LYS A 333 -14.87 -9.74 8.34
N ALA A 334 -15.29 -10.86 7.74
CA ALA A 334 -14.58 -12.13 7.84
C ALA A 334 -13.25 -12.12 7.08
N ALA A 335 -13.20 -11.51 5.90
CA ALA A 335 -11.99 -11.35 5.10
C ALA A 335 -10.96 -10.47 5.82
N HIS A 336 -11.37 -9.28 6.26
CA HIS A 336 -10.53 -8.41 7.09
C HIS A 336 -10.07 -9.13 8.36
N GLY A 337 -11.00 -9.79 9.08
CA GLY A 337 -10.65 -10.58 10.26
C GLY A 337 -9.58 -11.63 9.97
N ALA A 338 -9.73 -12.39 8.88
CA ALA A 338 -8.79 -13.43 8.48
C ALA A 338 -7.40 -12.87 8.13
N LEU A 339 -7.33 -11.77 7.37
CA LEU A 339 -6.08 -11.06 7.09
C LEU A 339 -5.42 -10.51 8.37
N HIS A 340 -6.20 -10.36 9.43
CA HIS A 340 -5.70 -9.97 10.74
C HIS A 340 -5.55 -11.13 11.74
N GLY A 341 -5.64 -12.39 11.29
CA GLY A 341 -5.44 -13.59 12.12
C GLY A 341 -6.64 -13.95 13.02
N LYS A 342 -7.79 -13.31 12.81
CA LYS A 342 -9.04 -13.61 13.51
C LYS A 342 -9.85 -14.59 12.67
N SER A 343 -10.04 -15.80 13.17
CA SER A 343 -10.87 -16.79 12.50
C SER A 343 -12.31 -16.28 12.33
N PRO A 344 -12.96 -16.56 11.18
CA PRO A 344 -14.40 -16.31 10.97
C PRO A 344 -15.34 -17.03 11.95
N GLY A 345 -14.84 -17.83 12.91
CA GLY A 345 -15.57 -18.76 13.78
C GLY A 345 -16.78 -18.24 14.58
N PHE A 346 -17.09 -16.94 14.53
CA PHE A 346 -18.31 -16.37 15.11
C PHE A 346 -19.56 -16.47 14.23
N VAL A 347 -19.46 -16.98 12.99
CA VAL A 347 -20.61 -17.08 12.07
C VAL A 347 -21.08 -18.52 11.83
N THR A 348 -21.40 -19.23 12.91
CA THR A 348 -21.88 -20.64 12.90
C THR A 348 -23.07 -20.89 11.95
N LYS A 349 -23.95 -19.91 11.74
CA LYS A 349 -25.07 -19.97 10.77
C LYS A 349 -24.67 -19.78 9.29
N TRP A 350 -23.46 -19.32 9.01
CA TRP A 350 -22.94 -19.03 7.67
C TRP A 350 -22.13 -20.21 7.13
N VAL A 351 -21.38 -20.87 8.02
CA VAL A 351 -20.66 -22.13 7.80
C VAL A 351 -21.60 -23.26 7.37
N SER A 352 -22.86 -23.25 7.82
CA SER A 352 -23.85 -24.26 7.45
C SER A 352 -24.32 -24.18 5.99
N ASN A 353 -24.07 -23.06 5.29
CA ASN A 353 -24.37 -22.96 3.87
C ASN A 353 -23.28 -23.66 3.03
N ARG A 354 -23.61 -24.84 2.49
CA ARG A 354 -22.70 -25.64 1.64
C ARG A 354 -22.06 -24.86 0.49
N SER A 355 -22.75 -23.84 -0.04
CA SER A 355 -22.25 -23.05 -1.17
C SER A 355 -21.15 -22.05 -0.80
N ILE A 356 -21.05 -21.64 0.46
CA ILE A 356 -20.08 -20.63 0.96
C ILE A 356 -18.97 -21.29 1.79
N ARG A 357 -19.17 -22.54 2.24
CA ARG A 357 -18.21 -23.29 3.04
C ARG A 357 -16.76 -23.27 2.51
N PRO A 358 -16.49 -23.46 1.21
CA PRO A 358 -15.11 -23.40 0.70
C PRO A 358 -14.45 -22.03 0.93
N VAL A 359 -15.19 -20.94 0.73
CA VAL A 359 -14.69 -19.58 1.00
C VAL A 359 -14.31 -19.41 2.46
N ILE A 360 -15.12 -19.92 3.38
CA ILE A 360 -14.85 -19.80 4.83
C ILE A 360 -13.62 -20.62 5.21
N GLN A 361 -13.46 -21.83 4.66
CA GLN A 361 -12.31 -22.69 4.93
C GLN A 361 -11.00 -22.03 4.49
N GLU A 362 -10.97 -21.37 3.33
CA GLU A 362 -9.81 -20.61 2.88
C GLU A 362 -9.51 -19.42 3.81
N LEU A 363 -10.53 -18.67 4.25
CA LEU A 363 -10.35 -17.58 5.21
C LEU A 363 -9.88 -18.08 6.60
N GLU A 364 -10.35 -19.24 7.05
CA GLU A 364 -9.88 -19.89 8.28
C GLU A 364 -8.42 -20.32 8.17
N HIS A 365 -8.03 -20.87 7.01
CA HIS A 365 -6.64 -21.24 6.73
C HIS A 365 -5.73 -20.01 6.80
N ILE A 366 -6.08 -18.93 6.09
CA ILE A 366 -5.36 -17.64 6.14
C ILE A 366 -5.25 -17.15 7.60
N ALA A 367 -6.36 -17.11 8.34
CA ALA A 367 -6.34 -16.64 9.73
C ALA A 367 -5.41 -17.47 10.63
N SER A 368 -5.43 -18.79 10.46
CA SER A 368 -4.64 -19.72 11.26
C SER A 368 -3.15 -19.68 10.96
N SER A 369 -2.77 -19.39 9.70
CA SER A 369 -1.38 -19.31 9.25
C SER A 369 -0.59 -18.19 9.92
N ARG A 370 -1.26 -17.14 10.43
CA ARG A 370 -0.63 -16.03 11.17
C ARG A 370 0.08 -16.46 12.46
N ARG A 371 -0.21 -17.66 12.97
CA ARG A 371 0.49 -18.27 14.11
C ARG A 371 1.77 -19.02 13.72
N ALA A 372 1.89 -19.44 12.46
CA ALA A 372 3.05 -20.20 11.98
C ALA A 372 4.27 -19.29 11.77
N GLY A 373 4.05 -18.07 11.28
CA GLY A 373 5.09 -17.08 11.07
C GLY A 373 4.70 -16.06 10.01
N PRO A 374 5.50 -14.98 9.83
CA PRO A 374 5.24 -13.99 8.79
C PRO A 374 5.32 -14.55 7.37
N ILE A 375 6.24 -15.48 7.11
CA ILE A 375 6.48 -16.05 5.77
C ILE A 375 5.31 -16.95 5.38
N GLU A 376 4.93 -17.88 6.26
CA GLU A 376 3.83 -18.81 6.04
C GLU A 376 2.48 -18.07 5.93
N PHE A 377 2.31 -16.98 6.68
CA PHE A 377 1.14 -16.13 6.57
C PHE A 377 1.06 -15.43 5.21
N GLU A 378 2.17 -14.87 4.73
CA GLU A 378 2.23 -14.20 3.43
C GLU A 378 1.90 -15.19 2.29
N GLU A 379 2.47 -16.40 2.32
CA GLU A 379 2.17 -17.45 1.33
C GLU A 379 0.69 -17.86 1.36
N ALA A 380 0.12 -18.06 2.55
CA ALA A 380 -1.30 -18.40 2.71
C ALA A 380 -2.22 -17.30 2.17
N VAL A 381 -1.87 -16.02 2.35
CA VAL A 381 -2.63 -14.88 1.80
C VAL A 381 -2.56 -14.86 0.27
N ILE A 382 -1.35 -14.97 -0.29
CA ILE A 382 -1.08 -14.90 -1.74
C ILE A 382 -1.78 -16.06 -2.48
N GLU A 383 -1.83 -17.25 -1.90
CA GLU A 383 -2.52 -18.40 -2.49
C GLU A 383 -4.03 -18.44 -2.19
N GLY A 384 -4.43 -18.01 -1.00
CA GLY A 384 -5.79 -18.13 -0.50
C GLY A 384 -6.76 -17.14 -1.15
N ILE A 385 -6.34 -15.89 -1.37
CA ILE A 385 -7.22 -14.87 -2.00
C ILE A 385 -7.69 -15.31 -3.41
N PRO A 386 -6.81 -15.79 -4.32
CA PRO A 386 -7.25 -16.32 -5.61
C PRO A 386 -8.19 -17.53 -5.51
N LYS A 387 -8.03 -18.39 -4.49
CA LYS A 387 -8.96 -19.51 -4.23
C LYS A 387 -10.35 -18.97 -3.83
N VAL A 388 -10.40 -18.01 -2.91
CA VAL A 388 -11.64 -17.33 -2.49
C VAL A 388 -12.36 -16.69 -3.69
N GLN A 389 -11.63 -15.99 -4.56
CA GLN A 389 -12.18 -15.37 -5.77
C GLN A 389 -12.79 -16.41 -6.71
N ARG A 390 -12.07 -17.50 -7.01
CA ARG A 390 -12.57 -18.57 -7.88
C ARG A 390 -13.86 -19.21 -7.34
N HIS A 391 -13.93 -19.43 -6.02
CA HIS A 391 -15.15 -19.95 -5.40
C HIS A 391 -16.33 -18.99 -5.50
N LEU A 392 -16.11 -17.69 -5.26
CA LEU A 392 -17.16 -16.67 -5.36
C LEU A 392 -17.63 -16.46 -6.80
N ALA A 393 -16.70 -16.42 -7.77
CA ALA A 393 -17.01 -16.30 -9.18
C ALA A 393 -17.80 -17.53 -9.68
N SER A 394 -17.39 -18.74 -9.29
CA SER A 394 -18.15 -19.96 -9.61
C SER A 394 -19.53 -19.94 -8.97
N LEU A 395 -19.67 -19.46 -7.73
CA LEU A 395 -20.96 -19.32 -7.06
C LEU A 395 -21.87 -18.32 -7.77
N PHE A 396 -21.33 -17.19 -8.21
CA PHE A 396 -22.05 -16.20 -9.00
C PHE A 396 -22.53 -16.81 -10.33
N ALA A 397 -21.61 -17.41 -11.09
CA ALA A 397 -21.91 -18.04 -12.38
C ALA A 397 -23.01 -19.10 -12.24
N LYS A 398 -22.90 -20.02 -11.27
CA LYS A 398 -23.92 -21.05 -11.02
C LYS A 398 -25.29 -20.44 -10.72
N ARG A 399 -25.35 -19.42 -9.85
CA ARG A 399 -26.62 -18.75 -9.50
C ARG A 399 -27.21 -18.00 -10.69
N LEU A 400 -26.37 -17.37 -11.51
CA LEU A 400 -26.80 -16.67 -12.72
C LEU A 400 -27.37 -17.67 -13.73
N THR A 401 -26.65 -18.75 -14.05
CA THR A 401 -27.09 -19.80 -14.96
C THR A 401 -28.43 -20.39 -14.53
N THR A 402 -28.58 -20.80 -13.25
CA THR A 402 -29.86 -21.35 -12.77
C THR A 402 -31.02 -20.35 -12.88
N LYS A 403 -30.77 -19.05 -12.76
CA LYS A 403 -31.81 -18.03 -12.93
C LYS A 403 -32.13 -17.77 -14.40
N VAL A 404 -31.12 -17.75 -15.26
CA VAL A 404 -31.28 -17.66 -16.72
C VAL A 404 -32.05 -18.88 -17.24
N GLU A 405 -31.72 -20.09 -16.79
CA GLU A 405 -32.45 -21.33 -17.13
C GLU A 405 -33.91 -21.30 -16.66
N LYS A 406 -34.20 -20.75 -15.48
CA LYS A 406 -35.59 -20.57 -15.01
C LYS A 406 -36.36 -19.55 -15.85
N LEU A 407 -35.71 -18.46 -16.26
CA LEU A 407 -36.30 -17.46 -17.15
C LEU A 407 -36.51 -18.02 -18.56
N ASN A 408 -35.53 -18.73 -19.11
CA ASN A 408 -35.63 -19.38 -20.41
C ASN A 408 -36.64 -20.53 -20.39
N GLY A 409 -36.75 -21.27 -19.29
CA GLY A 409 -37.81 -22.27 -19.09
C GLY A 409 -39.19 -21.61 -19.04
N ALA A 410 -39.33 -20.45 -18.40
CA ALA A 410 -40.58 -19.68 -18.38
C ALA A 410 -40.88 -18.96 -19.71
N ALA A 411 -39.86 -18.51 -20.45
CA ALA A 411 -39.97 -17.87 -21.76
C ALA A 411 -40.19 -18.88 -22.89
N SER A 412 -39.65 -20.09 -22.78
CA SER A 412 -39.90 -21.18 -23.75
C SER A 412 -41.35 -21.69 -23.72
N ILE A 413 -42.10 -21.39 -22.66
CA ILE A 413 -43.54 -21.63 -22.57
C ILE A 413 -44.34 -20.45 -23.16
N ALA A 414 -43.72 -19.28 -23.36
CA ALA A 414 -44.41 -18.04 -23.74
C ALA A 414 -44.15 -17.56 -25.18
N GLU A 415 -43.01 -17.81 -25.82
CA GLU A 415 -42.82 -17.55 -27.26
C GLU A 415 -41.45 -18.07 -27.73
N GLY A 416 -41.44 -18.86 -28.81
CA GLY A 416 -40.26 -19.55 -29.32
C GLY A 416 -39.19 -18.64 -29.93
N LYS A 417 -38.34 -18.04 -29.08
CA LYS A 417 -37.10 -17.36 -29.50
C LYS A 417 -35.85 -18.14 -29.08
N SER A 418 -34.84 -18.12 -29.95
CA SER A 418 -33.61 -18.91 -29.76
C SER A 418 -32.65 -18.25 -28.77
N ALA A 419 -31.87 -19.07 -28.06
CA ALA A 419 -30.94 -18.65 -27.02
C ALA A 419 -29.84 -17.67 -27.49
N ALA A 420 -29.59 -17.55 -28.80
CA ALA A 420 -28.60 -16.64 -29.35
C ALA A 420 -29.08 -15.17 -29.36
N GLU A 421 -30.37 -14.91 -29.62
CA GLU A 421 -30.94 -13.55 -29.65
C GLU A 421 -31.04 -12.94 -28.23
N LEU A 422 -31.26 -13.78 -27.22
CA LEU A 422 -31.28 -13.36 -25.80
C LEU A 422 -29.90 -12.96 -25.26
N ILE A 423 -28.81 -13.39 -25.91
CA ILE A 423 -27.43 -13.09 -25.51
C ILE A 423 -26.95 -11.78 -26.18
N GLU A 424 -27.40 -11.48 -27.40
CA GLU A 424 -27.19 -10.17 -28.05
C GLU A 424 -27.89 -9.03 -27.28
N ASP A 425 -29.09 -9.28 -26.72
CA ASP A 425 -29.79 -8.32 -25.84
C ASP A 425 -29.18 -8.22 -24.43
N PHE A 426 -28.22 -9.08 -24.07
CA PHE A 426 -27.54 -9.13 -22.77
C PHE A 426 -26.20 -8.39 -22.76
N GLU A 427 -25.97 -7.46 -23.69
CA GLU A 427 -24.97 -6.41 -23.51
C GLU A 427 -25.36 -5.58 -22.27
N ILE A 428 -24.65 -5.80 -21.17
CA ILE A 428 -24.88 -5.15 -19.88
C ILE A 428 -24.87 -3.62 -20.08
N PRO A 429 -26.00 -2.90 -19.95
CA PRO A 429 -25.99 -1.46 -20.13
C PRO A 429 -25.20 -0.80 -18.99
N ILE A 430 -24.37 0.18 -19.34
CA ILE A 430 -23.45 0.95 -18.48
C ILE A 430 -24.18 1.77 -17.36
N HIS A 431 -25.47 1.55 -17.15
CA HIS A 431 -26.31 2.37 -16.27
C HIS A 431 -27.00 1.55 -15.17
N PHE A 432 -26.20 0.95 -14.30
CA PHE A 432 -26.64 0.28 -13.07
C PHE A 432 -27.49 1.20 -12.14
N ARG A 433 -27.43 2.52 -12.34
CA ARG A 433 -28.13 3.53 -11.53
C ARG A 433 -29.60 3.75 -11.91
N ALA A 434 -29.99 3.45 -13.15
CA ALA A 434 -31.39 3.58 -13.59
C ALA A 434 -32.29 2.45 -13.04
N MET A 435 -31.70 1.31 -12.66
CA MET A 435 -32.43 0.15 -12.13
C MET A 435 -32.74 0.24 -10.62
N LEU A 436 -32.06 1.11 -9.87
CA LEU A 436 -32.22 1.26 -8.43
C LEU A 436 -32.84 2.61 -8.01
N GLY A 437 -33.08 3.52 -8.96
CA GLY A 437 -33.64 4.84 -8.72
C GLY A 437 -35.10 4.94 -9.14
N SER A 438 -36.00 5.00 -8.17
CA SER A 438 -37.41 5.31 -8.37
C SER A 438 -37.61 6.63 -9.14
N ARG A 439 -38.11 6.57 -10.38
CA ARG A 439 -38.90 7.64 -10.96
C ARG A 439 -40.31 7.10 -11.23
N ARG A 440 -41.27 7.59 -10.46
CA ARG A 440 -42.70 7.48 -10.77
C ARG A 440 -42.91 8.19 -12.11
N ASP A 441 -43.28 7.45 -13.15
CA ASP A 441 -44.62 7.54 -13.72
C ASP A 441 -44.86 6.52 -14.83
N SER A 442 -46.14 6.16 -14.96
CA SER A 442 -46.79 5.20 -15.87
C SER A 442 -46.80 3.71 -15.45
N LYS A 443 -48.01 3.29 -15.07
CA LYS A 443 -48.58 1.96 -14.88
C LYS A 443 -47.70 0.74 -15.28
N ALA A 444 -46.71 0.38 -14.46
CA ALA A 444 -46.16 -0.98 -14.45
C ALA A 444 -46.98 -1.86 -13.49
N LYS A 445 -47.51 -2.99 -14.00
CA LYS A 445 -48.28 -3.97 -13.23
C LYS A 445 -47.49 -4.42 -11.98
N GLN A 446 -48.19 -4.58 -10.86
CA GLN A 446 -47.63 -4.97 -9.55
C GLN A 446 -46.88 -6.32 -9.57
N GLY A 447 -46.98 -7.11 -10.65
CA GLY A 447 -46.28 -8.39 -10.86
C GLY A 447 -44.80 -8.28 -11.26
N ASP A 448 -44.38 -7.23 -12.00
CA ASP A 448 -42.99 -7.14 -12.49
C ASP A 448 -41.98 -6.83 -11.37
N LYS A 449 -42.40 -6.04 -10.37
CA LYS A 449 -41.53 -5.73 -9.22
C LYS A 449 -41.28 -6.93 -8.32
N LYS A 450 -42.24 -7.85 -8.19
CA LYS A 450 -42.04 -9.11 -7.44
C LYS A 450 -41.10 -10.05 -8.19
N ASN A 451 -41.30 -10.22 -9.50
CA ASN A 451 -40.43 -11.05 -10.34
C ASN A 451 -38.98 -10.53 -10.37
N LEU A 452 -38.79 -9.22 -10.46
CA LEU A 452 -37.46 -8.61 -10.46
C LEU A 452 -36.78 -8.73 -9.09
N SER A 453 -37.50 -8.52 -7.99
CA SER A 453 -36.95 -8.69 -6.63
C SER A 453 -36.55 -10.14 -6.37
N GLU A 454 -37.39 -11.11 -6.72
CA GLU A 454 -37.09 -12.54 -6.60
C GLU A 454 -35.95 -12.99 -7.54
N TRP A 455 -35.86 -12.38 -8.73
CA TRP A 455 -34.74 -12.58 -9.64
C TRP A 455 -33.43 -11.95 -9.15
N MET A 456 -33.50 -10.85 -8.39
CA MET A 456 -32.33 -10.27 -7.74
C MET A 456 -31.96 -11.01 -6.45
N ASP A 457 -32.86 -11.74 -5.80
CA ASP A 457 -32.58 -12.36 -4.50
C ASP A 457 -31.43 -13.39 -4.55
N GLY A 458 -30.38 -13.15 -3.78
CA GLY A 458 -29.23 -14.05 -3.66
C GLY A 458 -28.16 -13.95 -4.77
N LEU A 459 -28.36 -13.16 -5.83
CA LEU A 459 -27.27 -12.78 -6.77
C LEU A 459 -26.30 -11.71 -6.22
N PRO A 460 -26.76 -10.70 -5.45
CA PRO A 460 -25.92 -9.57 -5.04
C PRO A 460 -24.72 -9.97 -4.20
N PHE A 461 -24.83 -10.97 -3.32
CA PHE A 461 -23.70 -11.37 -2.48
C PHE A 461 -22.47 -11.81 -3.30
N PRO A 462 -22.52 -12.91 -4.07
CA PRO A 462 -21.33 -13.38 -4.78
C PRO A 462 -20.90 -12.39 -5.87
N ALA A 463 -21.83 -11.64 -6.46
CA ALA A 463 -21.50 -10.57 -7.41
C ALA A 463 -20.69 -9.44 -6.75
N LEU A 464 -21.19 -8.86 -5.66
CA LEU A 464 -20.53 -7.75 -4.94
C LEU A 464 -19.21 -8.18 -4.32
N ALA A 465 -19.14 -9.39 -3.75
CA ALA A 465 -17.90 -9.92 -3.19
C ALA A 465 -16.84 -10.19 -4.27
N THR A 466 -17.24 -10.71 -5.44
CA THR A 466 -16.35 -10.88 -6.59
C THR A 466 -15.90 -9.52 -7.14
N ALA A 467 -16.82 -8.55 -7.27
CA ALA A 467 -16.49 -7.21 -7.73
C ALA A 467 -15.45 -6.53 -6.81
N LEU A 468 -15.56 -6.69 -5.49
CA LEU A 468 -14.57 -6.20 -4.53
C LEU A 468 -13.17 -6.79 -4.77
N LEU A 469 -13.07 -8.11 -4.98
CA LEU A 469 -11.81 -8.80 -5.23
C LEU A 469 -11.20 -8.43 -6.59
N VAL A 470 -12.05 -8.30 -7.62
CA VAL A 470 -11.60 -7.82 -8.94
C VAL A 470 -11.13 -6.37 -8.85
N THR A 471 -11.80 -5.54 -8.06
CA THR A 471 -11.40 -4.15 -7.84
C THR A 471 -10.03 -4.07 -7.15
N SER A 472 -9.77 -4.92 -6.15
CA SER A 472 -8.45 -4.95 -5.50
C SER A 472 -7.33 -5.41 -6.43
N GLN A 473 -7.58 -6.39 -7.30
CA GLN A 473 -6.62 -6.81 -8.34
C GLN A 473 -6.39 -5.74 -9.39
N PHE A 474 -7.45 -5.16 -9.93
CA PHE A 474 -7.34 -4.10 -10.92
C PHE A 474 -6.58 -2.89 -10.38
N SER A 475 -6.88 -2.46 -9.14
CA SER A 475 -6.15 -1.38 -8.48
C SER A 475 -4.69 -1.75 -8.23
N ALA A 476 -4.39 -2.99 -7.86
CA ALA A 476 -3.00 -3.46 -7.71
C ALA A 476 -2.22 -3.41 -9.03
N ALA A 477 -2.82 -3.93 -10.11
CA ALA A 477 -2.24 -3.85 -11.45
C ALA A 477 -2.02 -2.39 -11.87
N LYS A 478 -2.99 -1.51 -11.64
CA LYS A 478 -2.86 -0.08 -11.95
C LYS A 478 -1.74 0.58 -11.15
N THR A 479 -1.60 0.30 -9.85
CA THR A 479 -0.52 0.82 -9.01
C THR A 479 0.85 0.33 -9.49
N MET A 480 0.97 -0.95 -9.83
CA MET A 480 2.23 -1.54 -10.33
C MET A 480 2.62 -1.01 -11.70
N PHE A 481 1.66 -0.88 -12.61
CA PHE A 481 1.94 -0.51 -14.00
C PHE A 481 1.93 1.01 -14.25
N GLY A 482 1.39 1.80 -13.31
CA GLY A 482 1.34 3.25 -13.41
C GLY A 482 2.72 3.92 -13.44
N SER A 483 3.74 3.32 -12.82
CA SER A 483 5.11 3.83 -12.83
C SER A 483 5.92 3.41 -14.05
N ARG A 484 5.45 2.46 -14.88
CA ARG A 484 6.22 1.91 -16.01
C ARG A 484 6.86 2.94 -16.94
N PRO A 485 6.20 4.06 -17.33
CA PRO A 485 6.85 5.05 -18.18
C PRO A 485 8.12 5.65 -17.54
N ILE A 486 8.07 5.94 -16.23
CA ILE A 486 9.25 6.41 -15.46
C ILE A 486 10.33 5.34 -15.46
N LEU A 487 9.96 4.09 -15.18
CA LEU A 487 10.92 2.99 -15.08
C LEU A 487 11.59 2.66 -16.41
N GLN A 488 10.85 2.75 -17.51
CA GLN A 488 11.40 2.52 -18.84
C GLN A 488 12.41 3.61 -19.21
N GLU A 489 12.05 4.89 -19.06
CA GLU A 489 12.97 5.99 -19.34
C GLU A 489 14.21 5.93 -18.43
N PHE A 490 14.03 5.65 -17.13
CA PHE A 490 15.14 5.51 -16.20
C PHE A 490 16.02 4.31 -16.56
N SER A 491 15.42 3.17 -16.94
CA SER A 491 16.12 1.98 -17.40
C SER A 491 16.93 2.21 -18.67
N GLU A 492 16.40 2.94 -19.64
CA GLU A 492 17.10 3.35 -20.86
C GLU A 492 18.33 4.20 -20.52
N ARG A 493 18.20 5.15 -19.60
CA ARG A 493 19.28 6.03 -19.14
C ARG A 493 20.36 5.29 -18.34
N VAL A 494 19.97 4.36 -17.48
CA VAL A 494 20.90 3.51 -16.72
C VAL A 494 21.56 2.46 -17.63
N GLY A 495 20.94 2.12 -18.76
CA GLY A 495 21.42 1.07 -19.67
C GLY A 495 21.22 -0.34 -19.13
N ALA A 496 20.25 -0.56 -18.24
CA ALA A 496 20.04 -1.85 -17.57
C ALA A 496 18.55 -2.18 -17.39
N TYR A 497 18.19 -3.46 -17.54
CA TYR A 497 16.85 -4.01 -17.32
C TYR A 497 15.73 -3.36 -18.16
N GLN A 498 16.04 -3.04 -19.42
CA GLN A 498 15.06 -2.53 -20.37
C GLN A 498 14.02 -3.61 -20.66
N HIS A 499 12.74 -3.29 -20.45
CA HIS A 499 11.67 -4.20 -20.85
C HIS A 499 11.49 -4.15 -22.38
N PRO A 500 11.32 -5.30 -23.05
CA PRO A 500 10.98 -5.31 -24.46
C PRO A 500 9.62 -4.63 -24.65
N GLU A 501 9.53 -3.67 -25.58
CA GLU A 501 8.30 -2.92 -25.90
C GLU A 501 7.13 -3.81 -26.36
N ARG A 502 7.39 -5.09 -26.66
CA ARG A 502 6.39 -6.08 -27.04
C ARG A 502 6.52 -7.31 -26.15
N ALA A 503 5.58 -7.47 -25.23
CA ALA A 503 5.15 -8.80 -24.82
C ALA A 503 4.15 -9.28 -25.88
N LEU A 504 4.45 -10.42 -26.53
CA LEU A 504 3.52 -11.13 -27.41
C LEU A 504 2.24 -11.53 -26.67
#